data_AF-A0A2V7QZM6-F1
#
_entry.id   AF-A0A2V7QZM6-F1
#
_cell.length_a   1.000
_cell.length_b   1.000
_cell.length_c   1.000
_cell.angle_alpha   90.00
_cell.angle_beta   90.00
_cell.angle_gamma   90.00
#
_symmetry.space_group_name_H-M   'P 1'
#
loop_
_entity.id
_entity.type
_entity.pdbx_description
1 polymer ?
#
loop_
_entity_poly.entity_id
_entity_poly.type
_entity_poly.pdbx_seq_one_letter_code
_entity_poly.pdbx_strand_id
1 'polypeptide(L)'
;MLRTALGADVVVTRGDDDIGLDSALLWTDVAAFDRAAAEQQCAAALELYRGPLLDGFFISGAVEFERWLDDERSRRQRAVADCVRRLVEQAEADGDL
;
A
#
# COMPACT_ATOMS: atom_id res chain seq x y z
N MET A 1 -20.29 11.19 8.54
CA MET A 1 -20.30 9.70 8.63
C MET A 1 -18.99 9.00 8.22
N LEU A 2 -17.92 9.68 7.78
CA LEU A 2 -16.55 9.10 7.81
C LEU A 2 -15.81 9.50 9.09
N ARG A 3 -15.88 10.78 9.46
CA ARG A 3 -15.35 11.33 10.72
C ARG A 3 -15.92 10.65 11.99
N THR A 4 -17.16 10.20 11.94
CA THR A 4 -17.80 9.47 13.03
C THR A 4 -17.33 8.02 13.12
N ALA A 5 -17.04 7.39 11.96
CA ALA A 5 -16.62 5.99 11.91
C ALA A 5 -15.12 5.81 12.21
N LEU A 6 -14.29 6.77 11.79
CA LEU A 6 -12.83 6.74 12.00
C LEU A 6 -12.39 7.49 13.27
N GLY A 7 -13.27 8.32 13.86
CA GLY A 7 -12.90 9.26 14.92
C GLY A 7 -12.51 10.63 14.34
N ALA A 8 -12.79 11.68 15.11
CA ALA A 8 -12.59 13.04 14.65
C ALA A 8 -11.12 13.39 14.39
N ASP A 9 -10.23 12.79 15.18
CA ASP A 9 -8.80 13.05 15.18
C ASP A 9 -8.06 12.37 14.02
N VAL A 10 -8.63 11.29 13.46
CA VAL A 10 -8.03 10.59 12.30
C VAL A 10 -8.09 11.44 11.04
N VAL A 11 -9.14 12.26 10.87
CA VAL A 11 -9.30 13.11 9.69
C VAL A 11 -8.77 14.51 10.00
N VAL A 12 -7.58 14.82 9.52
CA VAL A 12 -6.92 16.10 9.74
C VAL A 12 -7.17 17.05 8.58
N THR A 13 -7.33 18.33 8.88
CA THR A 13 -7.40 19.39 7.86
C THR A 13 -6.06 20.11 7.80
N ARG A 14 -5.52 20.34 6.61
CA ARG A 14 -4.25 21.04 6.37
C ARG A 14 -4.52 22.32 5.59
N GLY A 15 -4.65 23.45 6.29
CA GLY A 15 -5.11 24.69 5.67
C GLY A 15 -6.60 24.62 5.30
N ASP A 16 -7.04 25.42 4.33
CA ASP A 16 -8.46 25.53 3.99
C ASP A 16 -8.91 24.51 2.92
N ASP A 17 -7.98 23.97 2.12
CA ASP A 17 -8.31 23.18 0.92
C ASP A 17 -7.93 21.69 1.02
N ASP A 18 -7.04 21.29 1.95
CA ASP A 18 -6.54 19.92 2.01
C ASP A 18 -7.12 19.13 3.19
N ILE A 19 -7.54 17.90 2.90
CA ILE A 19 -7.94 16.91 3.90
C ILE A 19 -6.97 15.73 3.85
N GLY A 20 -6.50 15.32 5.01
CA GLY A 20 -5.61 14.17 5.16
C GLY A 20 -6.09 13.19 6.22
N LEU A 21 -5.37 12.07 6.30
CA LEU A 21 -5.52 11.08 7.35
C LEU A 21 -4.25 11.10 8.22
N ASP A 22 -4.42 11.06 9.54
CA ASP A 22 -3.30 10.87 10.46
C ASP A 22 -2.85 9.41 10.43
N SER A 23 -1.67 9.16 9.87
CA SER A 23 -1.08 7.82 9.75
C SER A 23 -0.63 7.23 11.10
N ALA A 24 -0.53 8.04 12.16
CA ALA A 24 -0.31 7.55 13.52
C ALA A 24 -1.59 6.95 14.13
N LEU A 25 -2.76 7.37 13.66
CA LEU A 25 -4.06 6.98 14.20
C LEU A 25 -4.82 6.00 13.29
N LEU A 26 -4.43 5.90 12.01
CA LEU A 26 -5.02 4.97 11.06
C LEU A 26 -3.95 4.09 10.42
N TRP A 27 -4.06 2.80 10.70
CA TRP A 27 -3.25 1.78 10.04
C TRP A 27 -3.95 1.24 8.79
N THR A 28 -3.20 1.08 7.71
CA THR A 28 -3.62 0.35 6.51
C THR A 28 -2.53 -0.62 6.10
N ASP A 29 -2.93 -1.78 5.60
CA ASP A 29 -2.04 -2.79 5.04
C ASP A 29 -1.21 -2.23 3.89
N VAL A 30 -1.82 -1.36 3.06
CA VAL A 30 -1.15 -0.65 1.97
C VAL A 30 -0.01 0.24 2.45
N ALA A 31 -0.25 1.10 3.45
CA ALA A 31 0.80 1.97 3.98
C ALA A 31 1.90 1.17 4.68
N ALA A 32 1.53 0.08 5.37
CA ALA A 32 2.48 -0.83 5.98
C ALA A 32 3.34 -1.56 4.93
N PHE A 33 2.73 -2.02 3.82
CA PHE A 33 3.41 -2.64 2.69
C PHE A 33 4.41 -1.69 2.06
N ASP A 34 3.97 -0.47 1.71
CA ASP A 34 4.81 0.53 1.05
C ASP A 34 6.03 0.88 1.93
N ARG A 35 5.84 1.00 3.25
CA ARG A 35 6.93 1.23 4.21
C ARG A 35 7.89 0.04 4.29
N ALA A 36 7.39 -1.18 4.45
CA ALA A 36 8.23 -2.38 4.53
C ALA A 36 9.05 -2.59 3.26
N ALA A 37 8.45 -2.37 2.09
CA ALA A 37 9.14 -2.45 0.80
C ALA A 37 10.25 -1.38 0.67
N ALA A 38 9.97 -0.14 1.09
CA ALA A 38 10.96 0.94 1.09
C ALA A 38 12.13 0.68 2.05
N GLU A 39 11.84 0.14 3.25
CA GLU A 39 12.83 -0.26 4.26
C GLU A 39 13.54 -1.58 3.93
N GLN A 40 13.26 -2.18 2.76
CA GLN A 40 13.83 -3.47 2.31
C GLN A 40 13.52 -4.65 3.25
N GLN A 41 12.46 -4.55 4.05
CA GLN A 41 11.94 -5.64 4.88
C GLN A 41 11.07 -6.56 3.99
N CYS A 42 11.72 -7.23 3.02
CA CYS A 42 11.05 -7.91 1.92
C CYS A 42 10.08 -9.01 2.37
N ALA A 43 10.44 -9.81 3.38
CA ALA A 43 9.55 -10.85 3.91
C ALA A 43 8.25 -10.24 4.49
N ALA A 44 8.37 -9.22 5.33
CA ALA A 44 7.22 -8.53 5.93
C ALA A 44 6.35 -7.83 4.88
N ALA A 45 6.96 -7.24 3.84
CA ALA A 45 6.21 -6.65 2.73
C ALA A 45 5.36 -7.72 2.00
N LEU A 46 5.94 -8.89 1.72
CA LEU A 46 5.21 -9.96 1.03
C LEU A 46 4.06 -10.55 1.86
N GLU A 47 4.18 -10.62 3.19
CA GLU A 47 3.09 -11.06 4.09
C GLU A 47 1.87 -10.12 4.05
N LEU A 48 2.09 -8.83 3.82
CA LEU A 48 1.03 -7.83 3.71
C LEU A 48 0.35 -7.82 2.34
N TYR A 49 1.03 -8.30 1.29
CA TYR A 49 0.50 -8.29 -0.07
C TYR A 49 -0.43 -9.48 -0.32
N ARG A 50 -1.75 -9.23 -0.25
CA ARG A 50 -2.79 -10.28 -0.39
C ARG A 50 -3.45 -10.36 -1.77
N GLY A 51 -2.99 -9.56 -2.73
CA GLY A 51 -3.54 -9.47 -4.07
C GLY A 51 -3.59 -8.05 -4.62
N PRO A 52 -4.25 -7.83 -5.77
CA PRO A 52 -4.41 -6.51 -6.35
C PRO A 52 -5.14 -5.55 -5.39
N LEU A 53 -4.68 -4.30 -5.35
CA LEU A 53 -5.33 -3.25 -4.56
C LEU A 53 -6.80 -3.08 -5.01
N LEU A 54 -7.72 -3.09 -4.04
CA LEU A 54 -9.16 -2.91 -4.27
C LEU A 54 -9.69 -3.83 -5.38
N ASP A 55 -9.31 -5.11 -5.38
CA ASP A 55 -9.79 -6.08 -6.34
C ASP A 55 -11.33 -6.18 -6.32
N GLY A 56 -11.95 -6.17 -7.50
CA GLY A 56 -13.41 -6.13 -7.66
C GLY A 56 -14.09 -4.78 -7.35
N PHE A 57 -13.36 -3.73 -6.97
CA PHE A 57 -13.93 -2.40 -6.74
C PHE A 57 -13.94 -1.56 -8.02
N PHE A 58 -15.11 -1.04 -8.38
CA PHE A 58 -15.31 -0.26 -9.61
C PHE A 58 -16.25 0.92 -9.37
N ILE A 59 -15.92 2.07 -9.96
CA ILE A 59 -16.76 3.28 -9.91
C ILE A 59 -17.19 3.62 -11.34
N SER A 60 -18.48 3.46 -11.64
CA SER A 60 -19.02 3.74 -12.97
C SER A 60 -18.77 5.18 -13.41
N GLY A 61 -18.17 5.35 -14.59
CA GLY A 61 -17.97 6.65 -15.22
C GLY A 61 -16.79 7.45 -14.67
N ALA A 62 -15.92 6.85 -13.85
CA ALA A 62 -14.75 7.51 -13.27
C ALA A 62 -13.46 6.98 -13.88
N VAL A 63 -13.23 7.28 -15.16
CA VAL A 63 -12.08 6.78 -15.94
C VAL A 63 -10.74 7.18 -15.31
N GLU A 64 -10.65 8.38 -14.74
CA GLU A 64 -9.46 8.88 -14.07
C GLU A 64 -9.14 8.06 -12.81
N PHE A 65 -10.17 7.62 -12.08
CA PHE A 65 -9.99 6.75 -10.91
C PHE A 65 -9.51 5.37 -11.34
N GLU A 66 -10.09 4.78 -12.39
CA GLU A 66 -9.67 3.48 -12.92
C GLU A 66 -8.21 3.52 -13.35
N ARG A 67 -7.81 4.55 -14.11
CA ARG A 67 -6.42 4.73 -14.53
C ARG A 67 -5.47 4.89 -13.33
N TRP A 68 -5.84 5.71 -12.36
CA TRP A 68 -5.06 5.88 -11.13
C TRP A 68 -4.92 4.55 -10.38
N LEU A 69 -5.99 3.77 -10.26
CA LEU A 69 -5.98 2.48 -9.58
C LEU A 69 -5.06 1.47 -10.29
N ASP A 70 -5.04 1.47 -11.62
CA ASP A 70 -4.15 0.60 -12.40
C ASP A 70 -2.67 0.97 -12.22
N ASP A 71 -2.34 2.27 -12.19
CA ASP A 71 -1.00 2.75 -11.88
C ASP A 71 -0.56 2.35 -10.46
N GLU A 72 -1.49 2.46 -9.51
CA GLU A 72 -1.31 2.13 -8.09
C GLU A 72 -1.08 0.61 -7.87
N ARG A 73 -1.81 -0.23 -8.61
CA ARG A 73 -1.61 -1.69 -8.66
C ARG A 73 -0.27 -2.04 -9.29
N SER A 74 0.06 -1.42 -10.42
CA SER A 74 1.32 -1.64 -11.13
C SER A 74 2.53 -1.30 -10.28
N ARG A 75 2.47 -0.22 -9.49
CA ARG A 75 3.55 0.15 -8.55
C ARG A 75 3.81 -0.94 -7.52
N ARG A 76 2.75 -1.51 -6.93
CA ARG A 76 2.88 -2.56 -5.90
C ARG A 76 3.35 -3.88 -6.48
N GLN A 77 2.87 -4.25 -7.67
CA GLN A 77 3.35 -5.45 -8.37
C GLN A 77 4.86 -5.39 -8.63
N ARG A 78 5.38 -4.22 -9.04
CA ARG A 78 6.84 -4.02 -9.18
C ARG A 78 7.57 -4.17 -7.84
N ALA A 79 7.08 -3.54 -6.78
CA ALA A 79 7.68 -3.66 -5.45
C ALA A 79 7.68 -5.11 -4.91
N VAL A 80 6.62 -5.87 -5.18
CA VAL A 80 6.54 -7.31 -4.87
C VAL A 80 7.61 -8.09 -5.63
N ALA A 81 7.72 -7.89 -6.95
CA ALA A 81 8.72 -8.57 -7.76
C ALA A 81 10.15 -8.27 -7.28
N ASP A 82 10.43 -7.01 -6.92
CA ASP A 82 11.71 -6.61 -6.35
C ASP A 82 11.99 -7.27 -4.99
N CYS A 83 10.98 -7.38 -4.13
CA CYS A 83 11.12 -8.05 -2.84
C CYS A 83 11.38 -9.55 -3.00
N VAL A 84 10.65 -10.23 -3.89
CA VAL A 84 10.86 -11.66 -4.18
C VAL A 84 12.27 -11.89 -4.70
N ARG A 85 12.71 -11.09 -5.69
CA ARG A 85 14.06 -11.20 -6.26
C ARG A 85 15.13 -11.07 -5.18
N ARG A 86 15.01 -10.10 -4.27
CA ARG A 86 15.97 -9.92 -3.17
C ARG A 86 16.02 -11.11 -2.22
N LEU A 87 14.88 -11.68 -1.86
CA LEU A 87 14.85 -12.84 -0.97
C LEU A 87 15.50 -14.07 -1.61
N VAL A 88 15.32 -14.26 -2.92
CA VAL A 88 16.02 -15.31 -3.68
C VAL A 88 17.53 -15.07 -3.67
N GLU A 89 17.98 -13.86 -4.00
CA GLU A 89 19.40 -13.48 -3.98
C GLU A 89 20.04 -13.70 -2.59
N GLN A 90 19.29 -13.44 -1.51
CA GLN A 90 19.72 -13.68 -0.13
C GLN A 90 19.83 -15.18 0.19
N ALA A 91 18.82 -15.98 -0.16
CA ALA A 91 18.84 -17.43 0.06
C ALA A 91 20.00 -18.10 -0.70
N GLU A 92 20.28 -17.65 -1.94
CA GLU A 92 21.43 -18.09 -2.73
C GLU A 92 22.76 -17.79 -2.04
N ALA A 93 22.92 -16.57 -1.51
CA ALA A 93 24.12 -16.14 -0.81
C ALA A 93 24.35 -16.90 0.51
N ASP A 94 23.25 -17.21 1.21
CA ASP A 94 23.26 -17.95 2.47
C ASP A 94 23.42 -19.47 2.27
N GLY A 95 23.40 -19.94 1.01
CA GLY A 95 23.58 -21.35 0.65
C GLY A 95 22.35 -22.23 0.93
N ASP A 96 21.17 -21.62 0.98
CA ASP A 96 19.89 -22.26 1.32
C ASP A 96 19.05 -22.57 0.06
N LEU A 97 19.67 -23.25 -0.92
CA LEU A 97 19.00 -23.79 -2.13
C LEU A 97 19.28 -25.29 -2.32
#